data_AF-A0A815HP97-F1
#
_entry.id   AF-A0A815HP97-F1
#
_cell.length_a   1.000
_cell.length_b   1.000
_cell.length_c   1.000
_cell.angle_alpha   90.00
_cell.angle_beta   90.00
_cell.angle_gamma   90.00
#
_symmetry.space_group_name_H-M   'P 1'
#
loop_
_entity.id
_entity.type
_entity.pdbx_description
1 polymer ?
#
loop_
_entity_poly.entity_id
_entity_poly.type
_entity_poly.pdbx_seq_one_letter_code
_entity_poly.pdbx_strand_id
1 'polypeptide(L)'
;KLIQVCKDEYTDNDHQLEIVSEFERHYKSKKAIWWYTRDAFLYSMLNKALRVQNTELLLLFRFVIRDIYERLKKHQCQDPVRVYRYQAMSTDELNALQQSIGQFISINSFFSTSADRDVALRFLKRSAISNDLHPILFIIEADPRVVKSKPFADISSHSYFPQECEILFMVGCIFLLIDIYRDDNEQIWIIKMQLAEDDNHALKKLFNQLKADYGGGENETNLQSFGDVLQHMGKYDSAEKIYSDLRKTYSPDDTSFSHLCFSFGMLYKERKDYDRSLQWFQRALDRKIRTEPSDFVYIGGLYCCIGNIHMEKNGYNEAIKCYNTAMDYYKCANATNHPYVASLYHGIARICYAQKQYSDALDYYQRSLAIQKQHLPSNHPYMAINHTGIGDVYRSVGKYQLAMNNYKTSFDIRMKSLPPQHQDIGSSYKSIGLLYETMNNLKEALEYYKKAESIYRQSLSAQHSNVVEIAKDIQRVISKLK
;
A
#
# COMPACT_ATOMS: atom_id res chain seq x y z
N LYS A 1 28.96 1.36 2.60
CA LYS A 1 27.85 2.24 2.13
C LYS A 1 27.07 2.85 3.29
N LEU A 2 26.50 2.07 4.23
CA LEU A 2 25.78 2.64 5.40
C LEU A 2 26.62 3.67 6.16
N ILE A 3 27.85 3.31 6.55
CA ILE A 3 28.76 4.21 7.28
C ILE A 3 28.99 5.53 6.56
N GLN A 4 29.17 5.50 5.24
CA GLN A 4 29.37 6.71 4.45
C GLN A 4 28.13 7.63 4.53
N VAL A 5 26.94 7.07 4.32
CA VAL A 5 25.68 7.82 4.44
C VAL A 5 25.52 8.44 5.84
N CYS A 6 25.91 7.73 6.89
CA CYS A 6 25.90 8.27 8.25
C CYS A 6 26.93 9.40 8.45
N LYS A 7 28.14 9.25 7.90
CA LYS A 7 29.16 10.31 7.94
C LYS A 7 28.69 11.56 7.19
N ASP A 8 28.02 11.39 6.05
CA ASP A 8 27.49 12.49 5.25
C ASP A 8 26.36 13.25 5.98
N GLU A 9 25.42 12.54 6.64
CA GLU A 9 24.30 13.14 7.39
C GLU A 9 24.77 13.94 8.62
N TYR A 10 25.84 13.49 9.29
CA TYR A 10 26.36 14.10 10.53
C TYR A 10 27.68 14.84 10.32
N THR A 11 27.93 15.36 9.12
CA THR A 11 29.16 16.09 8.77
C THR A 11 29.51 17.22 9.74
N ASP A 12 28.50 17.89 10.29
CA ASP A 12 28.66 19.01 11.25
C ASP A 12 28.51 18.59 12.73
N ASN A 13 28.52 17.28 13.05
CA ASN A 13 28.34 16.78 14.42
C ASN A 13 29.45 15.78 14.81
N ASP A 14 30.54 16.33 15.35
CA ASP A 14 31.74 15.57 15.75
C ASP A 14 31.43 14.40 16.70
N HIS A 15 30.51 14.60 17.65
CA HIS A 15 30.12 13.56 18.59
C HIS A 15 29.45 12.37 17.89
N GLN A 16 28.54 12.64 16.95
CA GLN A 16 27.90 11.59 16.16
C GLN A 16 28.90 10.91 15.21
N LEU A 17 29.85 11.64 14.62
CA LEU A 17 30.90 11.07 13.77
C LEU A 17 31.84 10.11 14.53
N GLU A 18 32.16 10.42 15.78
CA GLU A 18 32.91 9.53 16.67
C GLU A 18 32.12 8.24 16.90
N ILE A 19 30.83 8.34 17.26
CA ILE A 19 29.95 7.18 17.47
C ILE A 19 29.82 6.33 16.19
N VAL A 20 29.72 6.94 15.01
CA VAL A 20 29.68 6.23 13.72
C VAL A 20 30.97 5.46 13.49
N SER A 21 32.12 6.04 13.84
CA SER A 21 33.44 5.42 13.71
C SER A 21 33.63 4.26 14.71
N GLU A 22 33.14 4.39 15.94
CA GLU A 22 33.10 3.29 16.90
C GLU A 22 32.19 2.16 16.42
N PHE A 23 31.02 2.49 15.87
CA PHE A 23 30.09 1.50 15.32
C PHE A 23 30.74 0.70 14.18
N GLU A 24 31.44 1.38 13.25
CA GLU A 24 32.18 0.76 12.15
C GLU A 24 33.21 -0.28 12.65
N ARG A 25 33.89 0.00 13.77
CA ARG A 25 34.95 -0.87 14.32
C ARG A 25 34.42 -1.97 15.25
N HIS A 26 33.36 -1.70 15.99
CA HIS A 26 32.96 -2.50 17.16
C HIS A 26 31.56 -3.09 17.08
N TYR A 27 30.79 -2.85 16.02
CA TYR A 27 29.47 -3.46 15.86
C TYR A 27 29.54 -4.99 15.88
N LYS A 28 28.68 -5.59 16.70
CA LYS A 28 28.44 -7.04 16.76
C LYS A 28 26.95 -7.27 16.92
N SER A 29 26.39 -8.29 16.26
CA SER A 29 24.96 -8.62 16.35
C SER A 29 24.47 -8.88 17.78
N LYS A 30 25.37 -9.26 18.70
CA LYS A 30 25.09 -9.41 20.15
C LYS A 30 24.77 -8.10 20.88
N LYS A 31 25.25 -6.97 20.37
CA LYS A 31 25.08 -5.64 20.96
C LYS A 31 24.13 -4.74 20.14
N ALA A 32 23.32 -5.31 19.26
CA ALA A 32 22.45 -4.52 18.38
C ALA A 32 21.48 -3.61 19.16
N ILE A 33 20.85 -4.13 20.22
CA ILE A 33 19.97 -3.35 21.12
C ILE A 33 20.74 -2.22 21.83
N TRP A 34 21.92 -2.52 22.34
CA TRP A 34 22.76 -1.52 23.00
C TRP A 34 23.12 -0.37 22.05
N TRP A 35 23.50 -0.69 20.81
CA TRP A 35 23.78 0.32 19.79
C TRP A 35 22.54 1.11 19.40
N TYR A 36 21.37 0.46 19.35
CA TYR A 36 20.10 1.10 19.01
C TYR A 36 19.63 2.07 20.10
N THR A 37 19.82 1.74 21.37
CA THR A 37 19.36 2.52 22.53
C THR A 37 20.37 3.56 22.99
N ARG A 38 21.63 3.46 22.55
CA ARG A 38 22.61 4.53 22.70
C ARG A 38 22.08 5.76 21.96
N ASP A 39 22.11 6.93 22.61
CA ASP A 39 21.67 8.21 22.04
C ASP A 39 22.55 8.61 20.84
N ALA A 40 22.25 8.01 19.70
CA ALA A 40 23.13 7.91 18.54
C ALA A 40 22.34 7.99 17.24
N PHE A 41 23.08 8.17 16.14
CA PHE A 41 22.57 8.16 14.78
C PHE A 41 21.65 6.97 14.48
N LEU A 42 21.89 5.81 15.11
CA LEU A 42 21.15 4.59 14.82
C LEU A 42 19.68 4.72 15.23
N TYR A 43 19.38 5.20 16.43
CA TYR A 43 18.00 5.43 16.87
C TYR A 43 17.30 6.44 15.97
N SER A 44 17.92 7.61 15.80
CA SER A 44 17.31 8.75 15.11
C SER A 44 17.12 8.48 13.61
N MET A 45 18.16 8.03 12.91
CA MET A 45 18.09 7.76 11.47
C MET A 45 17.19 6.57 11.17
N LEU A 46 17.29 5.48 11.95
CA LEU A 46 16.47 4.29 11.70
C LEU A 46 14.99 4.60 11.94
N ASN A 47 14.64 5.21 13.08
CA ASN A 47 13.24 5.57 13.35
C ASN A 47 12.73 6.65 12.40
N LYS A 48 13.56 7.60 11.94
CA LYS A 48 13.18 8.54 10.87
C LYS A 48 12.92 7.79 9.57
N ALA A 49 13.82 6.88 9.16
CA ALA A 49 13.69 6.07 7.95
C ALA A 49 12.44 5.20 7.97
N LEU A 50 12.13 4.59 9.11
CA LEU A 50 10.93 3.78 9.31
C LEU A 50 9.66 4.65 9.20
N ARG A 51 9.61 5.80 9.89
CA ARG A 51 8.47 6.73 9.85
C ARG A 51 8.19 7.30 8.46
N VAL A 52 9.23 7.73 7.74
CA VAL A 52 9.09 8.31 6.39
C VAL A 52 9.18 7.25 5.27
N GLN A 53 9.24 5.97 5.64
CA GLN A 53 9.39 4.85 4.72
C GLN A 53 10.52 5.04 3.70
N ASN A 54 11.69 5.51 4.16
CA ASN A 54 12.88 5.67 3.32
C ASN A 54 13.48 4.29 3.00
N THR A 55 13.02 3.70 1.91
CA THR A 55 13.34 2.33 1.49
C THR A 55 14.82 2.11 1.22
N GLU A 56 15.54 3.10 0.69
CA GLU A 56 16.98 2.98 0.46
C GLU A 56 17.76 2.88 1.77
N LEU A 57 17.42 3.75 2.72
CA LEU A 57 18.06 3.77 4.03
C LEU A 57 17.71 2.52 4.85
N LEU A 58 16.45 2.06 4.78
CA LEU A 58 16.00 0.81 5.39
C LEU A 58 16.73 -0.41 4.79
N LEU A 59 16.94 -0.44 3.48
CA LEU A 59 17.78 -1.46 2.83
C LEU A 59 19.20 -1.45 3.38
N LEU A 60 19.79 -0.29 3.65
CA LEU A 60 21.12 -0.20 4.28
C LEU A 60 21.11 -0.69 5.73
N PHE A 61 20.06 -0.39 6.50
CA PHE A 61 19.90 -0.83 7.89
C PHE A 61 19.40 -2.27 8.06
N ARG A 62 19.05 -2.99 6.97
CA ARG A 62 18.41 -4.32 7.01
C ARG A 62 19.08 -5.31 7.95
N PHE A 63 20.41 -5.32 8.03
CA PHE A 63 21.15 -6.23 8.90
C PHE A 63 21.01 -5.85 10.38
N VAL A 64 21.00 -4.55 10.70
CA VAL A 64 20.77 -4.08 12.07
C VAL A 64 19.33 -4.36 12.49
N ILE A 65 18.37 -4.11 11.61
CA ILE A 65 16.95 -4.44 11.87
C ILE A 65 16.82 -5.93 12.17
N ARG A 66 17.37 -6.80 11.31
CA ARG A 66 17.39 -8.25 11.55
C ARG A 66 18.01 -8.59 12.91
N ASP A 67 19.18 -8.05 13.22
CA ASP A 67 19.89 -8.35 14.47
C ASP A 67 19.09 -7.87 15.69
N ILE A 68 18.43 -6.70 15.65
CA ILE A 68 17.51 -6.24 16.71
C ILE A 68 16.34 -7.22 16.85
N TYR A 69 15.69 -7.61 15.75
CA TYR A 69 14.58 -8.58 15.77
C TYR A 69 15.00 -9.91 16.42
N GLU A 70 16.16 -10.44 16.06
CA GLU A 70 16.69 -11.68 16.66
C GLU A 70 16.96 -11.53 18.17
N ARG A 71 17.36 -10.34 18.63
CA ARG A 71 17.59 -10.07 20.05
C ARG A 71 16.29 -9.93 20.81
N LEU A 72 15.30 -9.23 20.26
CA LEU A 72 13.99 -9.07 20.90
C LEU A 72 13.32 -10.44 21.05
N LYS A 73 13.34 -11.29 20.02
CA LYS A 73 12.83 -12.68 20.08
C LYS A 73 13.41 -13.51 21.23
N LYS A 74 14.64 -13.21 21.70
CA LYS A 74 15.28 -13.93 22.81
C LYS A 74 14.92 -13.39 24.19
N HIS A 75 14.42 -12.16 24.29
CA HIS A 75 14.18 -11.47 25.56
C HIS A 75 12.71 -11.05 25.72
N GLN A 76 11.82 -11.79 25.06
CA GLN A 76 10.38 -11.54 25.08
C GLN A 76 9.83 -11.52 26.50
N CYS A 77 8.95 -10.57 26.79
CA CYS A 77 8.21 -10.55 28.04
C CYS A 77 7.35 -11.83 28.15
N GLN A 78 7.28 -12.42 29.35
CA GLN A 78 6.45 -13.60 29.60
C GLN A 78 5.14 -13.26 30.32
N ASP A 79 5.14 -12.16 31.07
CA ASP A 79 3.99 -11.69 31.83
C ASP A 79 3.41 -10.41 31.23
N PRO A 80 2.12 -10.13 31.44
CA PRO A 80 1.51 -8.86 31.04
C PRO A 80 2.24 -7.69 31.66
N VAL A 81 2.44 -6.65 30.87
CA VAL A 81 3.13 -5.44 31.29
C VAL A 81 2.30 -4.22 30.93
N ARG A 82 2.28 -3.25 31.85
CA ARG A 82 1.83 -1.90 31.59
C ARG A 82 3.05 -1.03 31.35
N VAL A 83 3.07 -0.33 30.23
CA VAL A 83 4.18 0.56 29.86
C VAL A 83 3.69 1.96 29.57
N TYR A 84 4.64 2.89 29.65
CA TYR A 84 4.41 4.31 29.57
C TYR A 84 5.34 4.94 28.54
N ARG A 85 4.83 5.91 27.79
CA ARG A 85 5.64 6.75 26.91
C ARG A 85 5.11 8.17 26.91
N TYR A 86 6.00 9.11 27.12
CA TYR A 86 5.70 10.52 26.96
C TYR A 86 6.03 10.99 25.54
N GLN A 87 5.18 11.83 24.97
CA GLN A 87 5.43 12.49 23.69
C GLN A 87 4.62 13.79 23.58
N ALA A 88 5.19 14.81 22.92
CA ALA A 88 4.44 15.98 22.51
C ALA A 88 3.73 15.71 21.16
N MET A 89 2.47 16.14 21.03
CA MET A 89 1.64 15.90 19.86
C MET A 89 0.90 17.16 19.43
N SER A 90 0.73 17.37 18.13
CA SER A 90 -0.03 18.52 17.63
C SER A 90 -1.54 18.39 17.90
N THR A 91 -2.24 19.53 17.93
CA THR A 91 -3.71 19.55 18.06
C THR A 91 -4.40 18.72 16.95
N ASP A 92 -3.90 18.77 15.72
CA ASP A 92 -4.48 18.04 14.59
C ASP A 92 -4.33 16.53 14.73
N GLU A 93 -3.15 16.06 15.14
CA GLU A 93 -2.91 14.64 15.42
C GLU A 93 -3.77 14.13 16.58
N LEU A 94 -3.91 14.92 17.64
CA LEU A 94 -4.76 14.57 18.77
C LEU A 94 -6.23 14.45 18.36
N ASN A 95 -6.74 15.42 17.58
CA ASN A 95 -8.10 15.40 17.05
C ASN A 95 -8.33 14.19 16.14
N ALA A 96 -7.36 13.85 15.29
CA ALA A 96 -7.43 12.66 14.45
C ALA A 96 -7.50 11.37 15.28
N LEU A 97 -6.70 11.25 16.34
CA LEU A 97 -6.75 10.11 17.25
C LEU A 97 -8.08 10.02 18.00
N GLN A 98 -8.66 11.14 18.44
CA GLN A 98 -9.98 11.15 19.09
C GLN A 98 -11.08 10.60 18.18
N GLN A 99 -11.00 10.82 16.87
CA GLN A 99 -11.93 10.24 15.89
C GLN A 99 -11.72 8.74 15.65
N SER A 100 -10.58 8.20 16.09
CA SER A 100 -10.17 6.80 15.92
C SER A 100 -10.33 5.96 17.18
N ILE A 101 -10.99 6.46 18.24
CA ILE A 101 -11.28 5.66 19.45
C ILE A 101 -12.06 4.40 19.05
N GLY A 102 -11.60 3.24 19.56
CA GLY A 102 -12.12 1.91 19.19
C GLY A 102 -11.53 1.35 17.89
N GLN A 103 -10.61 2.04 17.23
CA GLN A 103 -9.91 1.56 16.03
C GLN A 103 -8.47 1.12 16.34
N PHE A 104 -7.86 0.46 15.37
CA PHE A 104 -6.47 0.01 15.43
C PHE A 104 -5.49 1.08 14.96
N ILE A 105 -4.40 1.23 15.70
CA ILE A 105 -3.26 2.10 15.38
C ILE A 105 -2.05 1.20 15.16
N SER A 106 -1.37 1.37 14.03
CA SER A 106 -0.08 0.74 13.76
C SER A 106 1.04 1.73 14.02
N ILE A 107 2.12 1.27 14.67
CA ILE A 107 3.32 2.08 14.85
C ILE A 107 4.41 1.60 13.88
N ASN A 108 4.72 2.47 12.93
CA ASN A 108 5.69 2.22 11.85
C ASN A 108 7.13 2.54 12.27
N SER A 109 7.49 2.25 13.51
CA SER A 109 8.87 2.32 14.01
C SER A 109 9.02 1.36 15.20
N PHE A 110 10.26 1.12 15.62
CA PHE A 110 10.47 0.54 16.93
C PHE A 110 9.92 1.52 17.96
N PHE A 111 9.13 1.01 18.89
CA PHE A 111 8.40 1.85 19.83
C PHE A 111 8.92 1.61 21.23
N SER A 112 9.80 2.53 21.63
CA SER A 112 10.46 2.53 22.93
C SER A 112 9.52 3.08 23.99
N THR A 113 9.40 2.36 25.10
CA THR A 113 8.52 2.67 26.22
C THR A 113 9.22 2.31 27.52
N SER A 114 8.72 2.78 28.66
CA SER A 114 9.25 2.39 29.97
C SER A 114 8.20 1.63 30.77
N ALA A 115 8.61 0.61 31.51
CA ALA A 115 7.77 0.00 32.54
C ALA A 115 7.55 0.93 33.76
N ASP A 116 8.36 1.99 33.89
CA ASP A 116 8.27 2.99 34.95
C ASP A 116 7.63 4.28 34.43
N ARG A 117 6.50 4.67 35.04
CA ARG A 117 5.77 5.89 34.70
C ARG A 117 6.61 7.14 34.95
N ASP A 118 7.38 7.16 36.04
CA ASP A 118 8.16 8.33 36.42
C ASP A 118 9.32 8.54 35.46
N VAL A 119 9.92 7.47 34.96
CA VAL A 119 10.90 7.54 33.86
C VAL A 119 10.27 8.18 32.63
N ALA A 120 9.09 7.73 32.19
CA ALA A 120 8.41 8.32 31.04
C ALA A 120 8.11 9.81 31.25
N LEU A 121 7.68 10.22 32.44
CA LEU A 121 7.39 11.62 32.77
C LEU A 121 8.64 12.51 32.88
N ARG A 122 9.85 11.97 33.07
CA ARG A 122 11.08 12.80 33.00
C ARG A 122 11.26 13.45 31.63
N PHE A 123 10.73 12.84 30.56
CA PHE A 123 10.80 13.39 29.21
C PHE A 123 9.88 14.59 29.00
N LEU A 124 8.79 14.73 29.79
CA LEU A 124 7.94 15.94 29.84
C LEU A 124 8.77 17.18 30.15
N LYS A 125 9.65 17.08 31.15
CA LYS A 125 10.49 18.21 31.63
C LYS A 125 11.56 18.64 30.63
N ARG A 126 11.82 17.85 29.59
CA ARG A 126 12.88 18.10 28.59
C ARG A 126 12.32 18.66 27.27
N SER A 127 11.03 18.57 27.01
CA SER A 127 10.43 19.04 25.76
C SER A 127 10.05 20.52 25.85
N ALA A 128 10.50 21.33 24.88
CA ALA A 128 10.00 22.70 24.70
C ALA A 128 8.56 22.63 24.16
N ILE A 129 7.58 22.93 25.02
CA ILE A 129 6.16 22.95 24.65
C ILE A 129 5.90 24.30 23.95
N SER A 130 5.69 24.27 22.63
CA SER A 130 5.12 25.42 21.91
C SER A 130 3.60 25.43 22.11
N ASN A 131 2.93 26.55 21.81
CA ASN A 131 1.47 26.70 22.00
C ASN A 131 0.63 25.67 21.23
N ASP A 132 1.19 25.04 20.20
CA ASP A 132 0.48 24.10 19.31
C ASP A 132 0.72 22.63 19.66
N LEU A 133 1.50 22.34 20.70
CA LEU A 133 1.86 20.98 21.13
C LEU A 133 1.25 20.65 22.49
N HIS A 134 0.57 19.52 22.57
CA HIS A 134 -0.02 18.99 23.79
C HIS A 134 0.90 17.93 24.41
N PRO A 135 1.12 17.96 25.74
CA PRO A 135 1.86 16.91 26.45
C PRO A 135 0.99 15.66 26.56
N ILE A 136 1.44 14.55 25.97
CA ILE A 136 0.71 13.28 25.94
C ILE A 136 1.48 12.20 26.72
N LEU A 137 0.78 11.48 27.58
CA LEU A 137 1.23 10.23 28.17
C LEU A 137 0.45 9.06 27.58
N PHE A 138 1.14 8.18 26.86
CA PHE A 138 0.61 6.90 26.45
C PHE A 138 0.69 5.91 27.61
N ILE A 139 -0.42 5.24 27.89
CA ILE A 139 -0.51 4.10 28.80
C ILE A 139 -0.92 2.89 27.97
N ILE A 140 -0.07 1.87 27.94
CA ILE A 140 -0.22 0.75 27.03
C ILE A 140 -0.22 -0.53 27.83
N GLU A 141 -1.29 -1.30 27.68
CA GLU A 141 -1.39 -2.66 28.21
C GLU A 141 -0.92 -3.64 27.15
N ALA A 142 0.06 -4.47 27.47
CA ALA A 142 0.58 -5.48 26.56
C ALA A 142 0.63 -6.85 27.24
N ASP A 143 -0.15 -7.80 26.73
CA ASP A 143 -0.17 -9.18 27.24
C ASP A 143 0.50 -10.11 26.22
N PRO A 144 1.68 -10.67 26.54
CA PRO A 144 2.40 -11.54 25.60
C PRO A 144 1.75 -12.93 25.46
N ARG A 145 0.71 -13.25 26.26
CA ARG A 145 0.01 -14.55 26.23
C ARG A 145 -1.06 -14.58 25.15
N VAL A 146 -1.62 -13.44 24.78
CA VAL A 146 -2.64 -13.30 23.72
C VAL A 146 -2.04 -12.93 22.35
N VAL A 147 -0.76 -12.54 22.33
CA VAL A 147 -0.01 -12.21 21.11
C VAL A 147 1.06 -13.28 20.86
N LYS A 148 0.73 -14.28 20.04
CA LYS A 148 1.60 -15.41 19.66
C LYS A 148 2.91 -14.97 19.02
N SER A 149 2.90 -13.87 18.27
CA SER A 149 4.07 -13.29 17.61
C SER A 149 5.08 -12.71 18.61
N LYS A 150 4.66 -12.45 19.86
CA LYS A 150 5.43 -11.83 20.95
C LYS A 150 6.28 -10.67 20.42
N PRO A 151 5.70 -9.49 20.15
CA PRO A 151 6.40 -8.46 19.40
C PRO A 151 7.12 -7.45 20.30
N PHE A 152 7.35 -7.74 21.59
CA PHE A 152 7.96 -6.79 22.52
C PHE A 152 8.76 -7.47 23.64
N ALA A 153 9.87 -6.83 24.02
CA ALA A 153 10.83 -7.39 24.96
C ALA A 153 11.23 -6.38 26.02
N ASP A 154 11.53 -6.89 27.21
CA ASP A 154 12.27 -6.12 28.22
C ASP A 154 13.73 -6.11 27.80
N ILE A 155 14.22 -4.91 27.52
CA ILE A 155 15.57 -4.71 27.04
C ILE A 155 16.44 -3.97 28.05
N SER A 156 15.96 -3.76 29.28
CA SER A 156 16.66 -3.00 30.33
C SER A 156 18.09 -3.49 30.52
N SER A 157 18.30 -4.81 30.58
CA SER A 157 19.61 -5.46 30.75
C SER A 157 20.55 -5.38 29.54
N HIS A 158 20.04 -4.95 28.38
CA HIS A 158 20.75 -4.91 27.09
C HIS A 158 20.81 -3.50 26.48
N SER A 159 20.06 -2.56 27.05
CA SER A 159 20.01 -1.18 26.64
C SER A 159 21.28 -0.43 27.06
N TYR A 160 21.54 0.70 26.41
CA TYR A 160 22.56 1.65 26.85
C TYR A 160 22.18 2.36 28.16
N PHE A 161 20.88 2.47 28.45
CA PHE A 161 20.33 3.12 29.64
C PHE A 161 19.50 2.15 30.51
N PRO A 162 20.13 1.22 31.26
CA PRO A 162 19.40 0.20 32.02
C PRO A 162 18.40 0.75 33.03
N GLN A 163 18.65 1.95 33.56
CA GLN A 163 17.78 2.66 34.50
C GLN A 163 16.47 3.16 33.90
N GLU A 164 16.29 3.11 32.58
CA GLU A 164 15.06 3.55 31.92
C GLU A 164 13.99 2.46 31.88
N CYS A 165 14.28 1.24 32.36
CA CYS A 165 13.34 0.12 32.40
C CYS A 165 12.64 -0.09 31.03
N GLU A 166 13.44 -0.05 29.96
CA GLU A 166 12.94 0.07 28.61
C GLU A 166 12.30 -1.24 28.13
N ILE A 167 11.03 -1.13 27.69
CA ILE A 167 10.32 -2.15 26.93
C ILE A 167 10.25 -1.69 25.48
N LEU A 168 10.79 -2.50 24.58
CA LEU A 168 10.86 -2.16 23.16
C LEU A 168 9.89 -3.02 22.35
N PHE A 169 8.98 -2.35 21.65
CA PHE A 169 8.06 -2.97 20.69
C PHE A 169 8.67 -2.97 19.29
N MET A 170 8.46 -4.07 18.58
CA MET A 170 8.90 -4.28 17.21
C MET A 170 8.10 -3.44 16.22
N VAL A 171 8.69 -3.16 15.04
CA VAL A 171 7.98 -2.44 13.98
C VAL A 171 6.74 -3.24 13.56
N GLY A 172 5.61 -2.55 13.40
CA GLY A 172 4.36 -3.15 12.96
C GLY A 172 3.52 -3.73 14.10
N CYS A 173 3.83 -3.41 15.36
CA CYS A 173 2.88 -3.61 16.45
C CYS A 173 1.60 -2.82 16.21
N ILE A 174 0.48 -3.48 16.41
CA ILE A 174 -0.85 -2.91 16.26
C ILE A 174 -1.49 -2.80 17.64
N PHE A 175 -2.08 -1.65 17.91
CA PHE A 175 -2.68 -1.33 19.19
C PHE A 175 -4.13 -0.92 18.99
N LEU A 176 -5.03 -1.38 19.85
CA LEU A 176 -6.38 -0.86 19.94
C LEU A 176 -6.35 0.44 20.74
N LEU A 177 -6.88 1.52 20.17
CA LEU A 177 -7.07 2.77 20.90
C LEU A 177 -8.32 2.64 21.77
N ILE A 178 -8.14 2.66 23.09
CA ILE A 178 -9.21 2.41 24.05
C ILE A 178 -9.90 3.71 24.44
N ASP A 179 -9.12 4.72 24.83
CA ASP A 179 -9.65 5.95 25.39
C ASP A 179 -8.64 7.10 25.31
N ILE A 180 -9.14 8.34 25.27
CA ILE A 180 -8.35 9.57 25.28
C ILE A 180 -9.04 10.58 26.18
N TYR A 181 -8.35 11.02 27.23
CA TYR A 181 -8.89 12.02 28.16
C TYR A 181 -7.77 12.93 28.71
N ARG A 182 -8.14 14.09 29.25
CA ARG A 182 -7.21 15.01 29.89
C ARG A 182 -7.17 14.76 31.39
N ASP A 183 -5.98 14.70 31.97
CA ASP A 183 -5.76 14.75 33.40
C ASP A 183 -5.45 16.21 33.78
N ASP A 184 -6.42 16.85 34.43
CA ASP A 184 -6.32 18.26 34.82
C ASP A 184 -5.33 18.50 35.97
N ASN A 185 -4.98 17.47 36.76
CA ASN A 185 -4.02 17.61 37.85
C ASN A 185 -2.58 17.71 37.32
N GLU A 186 -2.25 16.85 36.35
CA GLU A 186 -0.93 16.82 35.73
C GLU A 186 -0.84 17.71 34.47
N GLN A 187 -1.97 18.27 34.02
CA GLN A 187 -2.10 19.07 32.79
C GLN A 187 -1.60 18.33 31.55
N ILE A 188 -1.84 17.02 31.50
CA ILE A 188 -1.45 16.13 30.40
C ILE A 188 -2.66 15.45 29.80
N TRP A 189 -2.57 15.08 28.53
CA TRP A 189 -3.50 14.14 27.92
C TRP A 189 -3.02 12.72 28.13
N ILE A 190 -3.93 11.82 28.45
CA ILE A 190 -3.69 10.41 28.60
C ILE A 190 -4.33 9.67 27.44
N ILE A 191 -3.52 8.89 26.73
CA ILE A 191 -3.97 7.99 25.66
C ILE A 191 -3.81 6.56 26.16
N LYS A 192 -4.93 5.86 26.30
CA LYS A 192 -4.95 4.44 26.69
C LYS A 192 -5.02 3.55 25.46
N MET A 193 -4.09 2.63 25.38
CA MET A 193 -3.98 1.67 24.29
C MET A 193 -3.79 0.25 24.82
N GLN A 194 -4.16 -0.73 24.01
CA GLN A 194 -3.90 -2.13 24.29
C GLN A 194 -3.26 -2.79 23.08
N LEU A 195 -2.19 -3.57 23.27
CA LEU A 195 -1.61 -4.36 22.20
C LEU A 195 -2.65 -5.35 21.66
N ALA A 196 -2.87 -5.33 20.35
CA ALA A 196 -3.91 -6.15 19.72
C ALA A 196 -3.52 -7.63 19.71
N GLU A 197 -4.51 -8.50 19.93
CA GLU A 197 -4.35 -9.95 19.92
C GLU A 197 -4.20 -10.51 18.50
N ASP A 198 -3.36 -11.54 18.33
CA ASP A 198 -3.12 -12.16 17.02
C ASP A 198 -4.36 -12.89 16.47
N ASP A 199 -5.25 -13.36 17.36
CA ASP A 199 -6.49 -14.05 16.97
C ASP A 199 -7.65 -13.09 16.67
N ASN A 200 -7.39 -11.77 16.66
CA ASN A 200 -8.39 -10.80 16.26
C ASN A 200 -8.83 -11.04 14.80
N HIS A 201 -10.10 -11.39 14.62
CA HIS A 201 -10.65 -11.78 13.32
C HIS A 201 -10.48 -10.70 12.24
N ALA A 202 -10.60 -9.43 12.59
CA ALA A 202 -10.44 -8.33 11.63
C ALA A 202 -8.97 -8.17 11.18
N LEU A 203 -8.03 -8.25 12.12
CA LEU A 203 -6.60 -8.21 11.80
C LEU A 203 -6.15 -9.42 11.00
N LYS A 204 -6.62 -10.62 11.36
CA LYS A 204 -6.32 -11.85 10.62
C LYS A 204 -6.84 -11.77 9.18
N LYS A 205 -8.06 -11.26 9.00
CA LYS A 205 -8.63 -11.04 7.65
C LYS A 205 -7.80 -10.05 6.84
N LEU A 206 -7.41 -8.92 7.44
CA LEU A 206 -6.57 -7.91 6.79
C LEU A 206 -5.20 -8.48 6.42
N PHE A 207 -4.53 -9.15 7.35
CA PHE A 207 -3.20 -9.71 7.12
C PHE A 207 -3.20 -10.84 6.09
N ASN A 208 -4.22 -11.71 6.11
CA ASN A 208 -4.40 -12.73 5.10
C ASN A 208 -4.65 -12.12 3.72
N GLN A 209 -5.42 -11.03 3.65
CA GLN A 209 -5.64 -10.32 2.40
C GLN A 209 -4.33 -9.70 1.89
N LEU A 210 -3.56 -9.02 2.74
CA LEU A 210 -2.24 -8.49 2.36
C LEU A 210 -1.25 -9.59 1.94
N LYS A 211 -1.27 -10.75 2.59
CA LYS A 211 -0.45 -11.92 2.20
C LYS A 211 -0.89 -12.52 0.86
N ALA A 212 -2.19 -12.61 0.62
CA ALA A 212 -2.73 -13.06 -0.65
C ALA A 212 -2.38 -12.09 -1.78
N ASP A 213 -2.47 -10.78 -1.50
CA ASP A 213 -2.23 -9.72 -2.48
C ASP A 213 -0.74 -9.51 -2.77
N TYR A 214 0.16 -9.71 -1.79
CA TYR A 214 1.57 -9.29 -1.89
C TYR A 214 2.63 -10.31 -1.42
N GLY A 215 2.25 -11.35 -0.68
CA GLY A 215 3.19 -12.25 0.03
C GLY A 215 3.41 -13.60 -0.62
N GLY A 216 2.75 -13.92 -1.74
CA GLY A 216 2.80 -15.27 -2.32
C GLY A 216 2.09 -16.32 -1.45
N GLY A 217 1.09 -15.90 -0.64
CA GLY A 217 0.32 -16.79 0.22
C GLY A 217 1.01 -17.15 1.54
N GLU A 218 1.31 -18.45 1.73
CA GLU A 218 1.95 -18.99 2.94
C GLU A 218 3.48 -18.95 2.91
N ASN A 219 4.08 -18.63 1.76
CA ASN A 219 5.53 -18.60 1.61
C ASN A 219 6.17 -17.43 2.38
N GLU A 220 7.43 -17.61 2.80
CA GLU A 220 8.19 -16.53 3.44
C GLU A 220 8.35 -15.34 2.48
N THR A 221 8.14 -14.14 3.04
CA THR A 221 8.36 -12.87 2.32
C THR A 221 9.79 -12.83 1.79
N ASN A 222 9.92 -12.84 0.47
CA ASN A 222 11.21 -12.85 -0.20
C ASN A 222 11.52 -11.48 -0.84
N LEU A 223 12.75 -11.30 -1.33
CA LEU A 223 13.16 -10.06 -1.97
C LEU A 223 12.28 -9.70 -3.19
N GLN A 224 11.71 -10.70 -3.88
CA GLN A 224 10.81 -10.43 -5.00
C GLN A 224 9.51 -9.80 -4.51
N SER A 225 8.87 -10.36 -3.48
CA SER A 225 7.70 -9.77 -2.83
C SER A 225 7.96 -8.35 -2.34
N PHE A 226 9.17 -8.08 -1.84
CA PHE A 226 9.55 -6.71 -1.47
C PHE A 226 9.61 -5.79 -2.69
N GLY A 227 10.14 -6.26 -3.83
CA GLY A 227 10.08 -5.54 -5.10
C GLY A 227 8.64 -5.27 -5.56
N ASP A 228 7.74 -6.26 -5.43
CA ASP A 228 6.33 -6.11 -5.81
C ASP A 228 5.65 -5.04 -4.96
N VAL A 229 5.91 -5.02 -3.64
CA VAL A 229 5.43 -3.96 -2.74
C VAL A 229 5.96 -2.59 -3.15
N LEU A 230 7.26 -2.47 -3.47
CA LEU A 230 7.83 -1.18 -3.92
C LEU A 230 7.19 -0.70 -5.22
N GLN A 231 6.90 -1.60 -6.15
CA GLN A 231 6.18 -1.28 -7.38
C GLN A 231 4.78 -0.74 -7.07
N HIS A 232 4.03 -1.37 -6.17
CA HIS A 232 2.72 -0.88 -5.74
C HIS A 232 2.78 0.49 -5.05
N MET A 233 3.87 0.77 -4.33
CA MET A 233 4.13 2.09 -3.75
C MET A 233 4.55 3.16 -4.78
N GLY A 234 4.60 2.82 -6.07
CA GLY A 234 5.08 3.72 -7.13
C GLY A 234 6.60 3.93 -7.13
N LYS A 235 7.35 3.19 -6.32
CA LYS A 235 8.81 3.26 -6.22
C LYS A 235 9.49 2.38 -7.27
N TYR A 236 9.18 2.66 -8.53
CA TYR A 236 9.53 1.80 -9.66
C TYR A 236 11.05 1.60 -9.82
N ASP A 237 11.88 2.62 -9.58
CA ASP A 237 13.35 2.49 -9.70
C ASP A 237 13.92 1.55 -8.64
N SER A 238 13.38 1.61 -7.42
CA SER A 238 13.80 0.72 -6.34
C SER A 238 13.36 -0.72 -6.61
N ALA A 239 12.14 -0.92 -7.10
CA ALA A 239 11.65 -2.23 -7.52
C ALA A 239 12.50 -2.83 -8.65
N GLU A 240 12.80 -2.04 -9.69
CA GLU A 240 13.64 -2.45 -10.83
C GLU A 240 15.03 -2.92 -10.38
N LYS A 241 15.62 -2.20 -9.43
CA LYS A 241 16.93 -2.53 -8.88
C LYS A 241 16.90 -3.87 -8.16
N ILE A 242 15.89 -4.10 -7.32
CA ILE A 242 15.73 -5.38 -6.62
C ILE A 242 15.56 -6.52 -7.62
N TYR A 243 14.67 -6.37 -8.59
CA TYR A 243 14.45 -7.39 -9.61
C TYR A 243 15.71 -7.66 -10.44
N SER A 244 16.48 -6.63 -10.75
CA SER A 244 17.74 -6.73 -11.50
C SER A 244 18.84 -7.46 -10.71
N ASP A 245 18.90 -7.25 -9.40
CA ASP A 245 19.83 -7.97 -8.53
C ASP A 245 19.41 -9.43 -8.35
N LEU A 246 18.12 -9.70 -8.18
CA LEU A 246 17.57 -11.07 -8.15
C LEU A 246 17.80 -11.83 -9.46
N ARG A 247 17.71 -11.14 -10.60
CA ARG A 247 17.98 -11.74 -11.90
C ARG A 247 19.42 -12.27 -12.02
N LYS A 248 20.38 -11.66 -11.33
CA LYS A 248 21.79 -12.12 -11.31
C LYS A 248 21.97 -13.37 -10.46
N THR A 249 21.09 -13.60 -9.48
CA THR A 249 21.17 -14.74 -8.57
C THR A 249 20.38 -15.95 -9.06
N TYR A 250 19.27 -15.75 -9.79
CA TYR A 250 18.47 -16.85 -10.30
C TYR A 250 19.12 -17.54 -11.50
N SER A 251 19.12 -18.87 -11.46
CA SER A 251 19.40 -19.66 -12.66
C SER A 251 18.29 -19.44 -13.70
N PRO A 252 18.62 -19.38 -15.00
CA PRO A 252 17.64 -19.45 -16.08
C PRO A 252 16.78 -20.71 -16.07
N ASP A 253 16.95 -21.68 -15.17
CA ASP A 253 16.12 -22.89 -15.05
C ASP A 253 15.21 -22.91 -13.79
N ASP A 254 15.30 -21.92 -12.90
CA ASP A 254 14.45 -21.79 -11.71
C ASP A 254 13.00 -21.36 -12.01
N THR A 255 11.98 -22.07 -11.53
CA THR A 255 10.56 -21.66 -11.66
C THR A 255 10.33 -20.23 -11.18
N SER A 256 11.08 -19.78 -10.16
CA SER A 256 11.03 -18.41 -9.61
C SER A 256 11.34 -17.32 -10.65
N PHE A 257 12.12 -17.66 -11.69
CA PHE A 257 12.43 -16.70 -12.75
C PHE A 257 11.21 -16.37 -13.62
N SER A 258 10.22 -17.27 -13.76
CA SER A 258 8.96 -16.95 -14.46
C SER A 258 8.20 -15.83 -13.73
N HIS A 259 8.10 -15.95 -12.41
CA HIS A 259 7.50 -14.95 -11.54
C HIS A 259 8.30 -13.64 -11.57
N LEU A 260 9.63 -13.69 -11.55
CA LEU A 260 10.45 -12.48 -11.67
C LEU A 260 10.22 -11.76 -13.01
N CYS A 261 10.14 -12.50 -14.12
CA CYS A 261 9.79 -11.93 -15.43
C CYS A 261 8.39 -11.29 -15.41
N PHE A 262 7.42 -11.93 -14.75
CA PHE A 262 6.09 -11.35 -14.55
C PHE A 262 6.15 -10.03 -13.77
N SER A 263 6.89 -9.97 -12.66
CA SER A 263 7.10 -8.75 -11.88
C SER A 263 7.74 -7.63 -12.72
N PHE A 264 8.74 -7.94 -13.56
CA PHE A 264 9.27 -6.97 -14.54
C PHE A 264 8.22 -6.52 -15.55
N GLY A 265 7.40 -7.45 -16.08
CA GLY A 265 6.33 -7.13 -17.02
C GLY A 265 5.33 -6.14 -16.43
N MET A 266 4.91 -6.36 -15.18
CA MET A 266 4.03 -5.46 -14.44
C MET A 266 4.70 -4.11 -14.16
N LEU A 267 5.97 -4.09 -13.75
CA LEU A 267 6.73 -2.86 -13.51
C LEU A 267 6.76 -1.94 -14.75
N TYR A 268 7.09 -2.48 -15.93
CA TYR A 268 7.16 -1.69 -17.15
C TYR A 268 5.77 -1.29 -17.67
N LYS A 269 4.73 -2.10 -17.39
CA LYS A 269 3.33 -1.71 -17.64
C LYS A 269 2.97 -0.44 -16.86
N GLU A 270 3.28 -0.39 -15.56
CA GLU A 270 2.98 0.78 -14.72
C GLU A 270 3.75 2.03 -15.20
N ARG A 271 4.95 1.84 -15.75
CA ARG A 271 5.72 2.92 -16.41
C ARG A 271 5.22 3.31 -17.80
N LYS A 272 4.20 2.62 -18.33
CA LYS A 272 3.71 2.76 -19.71
C LYS A 272 4.74 2.43 -20.79
N ASP A 273 5.81 1.71 -20.44
CA ASP A 273 6.73 1.11 -21.41
C ASP A 273 6.16 -0.26 -21.84
N TYR A 274 5.14 -0.17 -22.70
CA TYR A 274 4.37 -1.34 -23.14
C TYR A 274 5.21 -2.33 -23.94
N ASP A 275 6.24 -1.88 -24.64
CA ASP A 275 7.10 -2.76 -25.43
C ASP A 275 7.99 -3.62 -24.54
N ARG A 276 8.65 -3.04 -23.52
CA ARG A 276 9.39 -3.84 -22.54
C ARG A 276 8.47 -4.73 -21.73
N SER A 277 7.29 -4.23 -21.36
CA SER A 277 6.28 -5.02 -20.64
C SER A 277 5.92 -6.30 -21.39
N LEU A 278 5.61 -6.20 -22.69
CA LEU A 278 5.32 -7.35 -23.56
C LEU A 278 6.50 -8.33 -23.63
N GLN A 279 7.73 -7.83 -23.79
CA GLN A 279 8.92 -8.69 -23.84
C GLN A 279 9.07 -9.52 -22.56
N TRP A 280 8.83 -8.91 -21.39
CA TRP A 280 8.93 -9.59 -20.11
C TRP A 280 7.80 -10.60 -19.88
N PHE A 281 6.55 -10.25 -20.22
CA PHE A 281 5.45 -11.20 -20.15
C PHE A 281 5.64 -12.37 -21.12
N GLN A 282 6.15 -12.14 -22.33
CA GLN A 282 6.44 -13.19 -23.28
C GLN A 282 7.53 -14.14 -22.75
N ARG A 283 8.60 -13.60 -22.14
CA ARG A 283 9.63 -14.41 -21.47
C ARG A 283 9.07 -15.27 -20.33
N ALA A 284 8.15 -14.72 -19.53
CA ALA A 284 7.47 -15.48 -18.48
C ALA A 284 6.62 -16.61 -19.08
N LEU A 285 5.91 -16.32 -20.18
CA LEU A 285 5.03 -17.24 -20.88
C LEU A 285 5.79 -18.40 -21.55
N ASP A 286 6.78 -18.08 -22.38
CA ASP A 286 7.60 -19.07 -23.08
C ASP A 286 8.28 -20.03 -22.10
N ARG A 287 8.74 -19.48 -20.97
CA ARG A 287 9.32 -20.25 -19.90
C ARG A 287 8.30 -21.20 -19.28
N LYS A 288 7.16 -20.67 -18.83
CA LYS A 288 6.15 -21.47 -18.14
C LYS A 288 5.62 -22.60 -19.03
N ILE A 289 5.39 -22.32 -20.31
CA ILE A 289 4.98 -23.34 -21.28
C ILE A 289 6.03 -24.46 -21.41
N ARG A 290 7.34 -24.14 -21.37
CA ARG A 290 8.39 -25.16 -21.45
C ARG A 290 8.55 -25.97 -20.16
N THR A 291 8.47 -25.33 -19.00
CA THR A 291 8.77 -25.98 -17.71
C THR A 291 7.55 -26.67 -17.11
N GLU A 292 6.38 -26.03 -17.19
CA GLU A 292 5.15 -26.43 -16.51
C GLU A 292 3.92 -26.16 -17.41
N PRO A 293 3.78 -26.85 -18.57
CA PRO A 293 2.70 -26.61 -19.53
C PRO A 293 1.29 -26.90 -18.98
N SER A 294 1.19 -27.67 -17.90
CA SER A 294 -0.07 -27.98 -17.21
C SER A 294 -0.54 -26.88 -16.26
N ASP A 295 0.26 -25.84 -16.00
CA ASP A 295 -0.17 -24.69 -15.20
C ASP A 295 -1.03 -23.72 -16.04
N PHE A 296 -2.20 -24.24 -16.43
CA PHE A 296 -3.15 -23.53 -17.27
C PHE A 296 -3.62 -22.21 -16.65
N VAL A 297 -3.75 -22.14 -15.31
CA VAL A 297 -4.22 -20.94 -14.61
C VAL A 297 -3.20 -19.80 -14.74
N TYR A 298 -1.91 -20.09 -14.51
CA TYR A 298 -0.85 -19.09 -14.62
C TYR A 298 -0.63 -18.65 -16.08
N ILE A 299 -0.63 -19.62 -17.01
CA ILE A 299 -0.50 -19.35 -18.44
C ILE A 299 -1.67 -18.48 -18.94
N GLY A 300 -2.90 -18.78 -18.54
CA GLY A 300 -4.07 -17.94 -18.83
C GLY A 300 -3.94 -16.53 -18.26
N GLY A 301 -3.37 -16.39 -17.06
CA GLY A 301 -3.09 -15.10 -16.42
C GLY A 301 -2.09 -14.25 -17.21
N LEU A 302 -1.05 -14.88 -17.76
CA LEU A 302 -0.07 -14.21 -18.62
C LEU A 302 -0.70 -13.71 -19.93
N TYR A 303 -1.52 -14.53 -20.60
CA TYR A 303 -2.26 -14.09 -21.78
C TYR A 303 -3.23 -12.93 -21.46
N CYS A 304 -3.88 -12.95 -20.30
CA CYS A 304 -4.69 -11.82 -19.83
C CYS A 304 -3.85 -10.54 -19.73
N CYS A 305 -2.65 -10.63 -19.13
CA CYS A 305 -1.75 -9.47 -19.01
C CYS A 305 -1.28 -8.96 -20.36
N ILE A 306 -0.86 -9.85 -21.27
CA ILE A 306 -0.45 -9.49 -22.64
C ILE A 306 -1.61 -8.83 -23.39
N GLY A 307 -2.82 -9.38 -23.30
CA GLY A 307 -4.02 -8.79 -23.90
C GLY A 307 -4.33 -7.39 -23.37
N ASN A 308 -4.14 -7.16 -22.07
CA ASN A 308 -4.28 -5.81 -21.48
C ASN A 308 -3.24 -4.82 -22.03
N ILE A 309 -1.99 -5.25 -22.28
CA ILE A 309 -1.00 -4.35 -22.90
C ILE A 309 -1.39 -4.03 -24.34
N HIS A 310 -1.87 -5.00 -25.12
CA HIS A 310 -2.39 -4.74 -26.46
C HIS A 310 -3.58 -3.77 -26.45
N MET A 311 -4.46 -3.86 -25.45
CA MET A 311 -5.53 -2.89 -25.26
C MET A 311 -5.02 -1.46 -25.07
N GLU A 312 -4.03 -1.26 -24.20
CA GLU A 312 -3.44 0.06 -23.96
C GLU A 312 -2.71 0.60 -25.21
N LYS A 313 -2.23 -0.28 -26.10
CA LYS A 313 -1.67 0.07 -27.41
C LYS A 313 -2.72 0.22 -28.53
N ASN A 314 -4.02 0.11 -28.23
CA ASN A 314 -5.13 0.07 -29.20
C ASN A 314 -5.06 -1.09 -30.23
N GLY A 315 -4.33 -2.16 -29.92
CA GLY A 315 -4.27 -3.40 -30.72
C GLY A 315 -5.42 -4.35 -30.39
N TYR A 316 -6.64 -4.00 -30.82
CA TYR A 316 -7.85 -4.74 -30.43
C TYR A 316 -7.89 -6.19 -30.93
N ASN A 317 -7.34 -6.45 -32.13
CA ASN A 317 -7.33 -7.80 -32.70
C ASN A 317 -6.41 -8.73 -31.91
N GLU A 318 -5.22 -8.25 -31.56
CA GLU A 318 -4.25 -8.95 -30.74
C GLU A 318 -4.80 -9.16 -29.33
N ALA A 319 -5.42 -8.14 -28.73
CA ALA A 319 -6.05 -8.25 -27.42
C ALA A 319 -7.16 -9.31 -27.37
N ILE A 320 -8.09 -9.33 -28.34
CA ILE A 320 -9.13 -10.37 -28.43
C ILE A 320 -8.51 -11.76 -28.54
N LYS A 321 -7.48 -11.94 -29.38
CA LYS A 321 -6.80 -13.23 -29.53
C LYS A 321 -6.23 -13.68 -28.18
N CYS A 322 -5.50 -12.82 -27.48
CA CYS A 322 -4.95 -13.13 -26.17
C CYS A 322 -6.04 -13.45 -25.14
N TYR A 323 -7.14 -12.70 -25.12
CA TYR A 323 -8.23 -12.95 -24.18
C TYR A 323 -8.95 -14.28 -24.45
N ASN A 324 -9.20 -14.62 -25.71
CA ASN A 324 -9.78 -15.90 -26.08
C ASN A 324 -8.85 -17.07 -25.72
N THR A 325 -7.55 -16.94 -26.02
CA THR A 325 -6.55 -17.94 -25.61
C THR A 325 -6.51 -18.10 -24.09
N ALA A 326 -6.54 -17.01 -23.32
CA ALA A 326 -6.61 -17.07 -21.87
C ALA A 326 -7.88 -17.80 -21.38
N MET A 327 -9.03 -17.54 -22.01
CA MET A 327 -10.29 -18.24 -21.69
C MET A 327 -10.19 -19.75 -21.95
N ASP A 328 -9.55 -20.17 -23.04
CA ASP A 328 -9.34 -21.59 -23.34
C ASP A 328 -8.50 -22.27 -22.26
N TYR A 329 -7.43 -21.61 -21.79
CA TYR A 329 -6.62 -22.10 -20.67
C TYR A 329 -7.43 -22.22 -19.37
N TYR A 330 -8.21 -21.19 -19.00
CA TYR A 330 -9.08 -21.26 -17.82
C TYR A 330 -10.15 -22.35 -17.94
N LYS A 331 -10.64 -22.62 -19.15
CA LYS A 331 -11.58 -23.71 -19.42
C LYS A 331 -10.90 -25.07 -19.24
N CYS A 332 -9.69 -25.27 -19.77
CA CYS A 332 -8.90 -26.48 -19.55
C CYS A 332 -8.60 -26.74 -18.06
N ALA A 333 -8.47 -25.69 -17.26
CA ALA A 333 -8.28 -25.78 -15.82
C ALA A 333 -9.58 -26.01 -15.01
N ASN A 334 -10.75 -26.09 -15.64
CA ASN A 334 -12.07 -26.02 -14.97
C ASN A 334 -12.21 -24.79 -14.05
N ALA A 335 -11.54 -23.69 -14.39
CA ALA A 335 -11.45 -22.46 -13.59
C ALA A 335 -12.22 -21.30 -14.25
N THR A 336 -13.41 -21.58 -14.81
CA THR A 336 -14.21 -20.60 -15.57
C THR A 336 -14.75 -19.44 -14.73
N ASN A 337 -14.82 -19.60 -13.40
CA ASN A 337 -15.19 -18.53 -12.47
C ASN A 337 -13.97 -17.84 -11.84
N HIS A 338 -12.74 -18.11 -12.31
CA HIS A 338 -11.55 -17.49 -11.73
C HIS A 338 -11.62 -15.94 -11.84
N PRO A 339 -11.17 -15.16 -10.83
CA PRO A 339 -11.23 -13.69 -10.85
C PRO A 339 -10.63 -13.05 -12.12
N TYR A 340 -9.57 -13.63 -12.68
CA TYR A 340 -9.00 -13.17 -13.95
C TYR A 340 -9.93 -13.32 -15.15
N VAL A 341 -10.87 -14.27 -15.17
CA VAL A 341 -11.90 -14.38 -16.21
C VAL A 341 -12.81 -13.15 -16.19
N ALA A 342 -13.07 -12.58 -15.01
CA ALA A 342 -13.80 -11.31 -14.93
C ALA A 342 -13.05 -10.17 -15.63
N SER A 343 -11.73 -10.11 -15.49
CA SER A 343 -10.89 -9.13 -16.20
C SER A 343 -10.88 -9.35 -17.71
N LEU A 344 -10.90 -10.61 -18.17
CA LEU A 344 -11.02 -10.95 -19.60
C LEU A 344 -12.35 -10.43 -20.18
N TYR A 345 -13.47 -10.70 -19.51
CA TYR A 345 -14.77 -10.19 -19.95
C TYR A 345 -14.84 -8.67 -19.93
N HIS A 346 -14.25 -8.01 -18.93
CA HIS A 346 -14.14 -6.55 -18.91
C HIS A 346 -13.34 -6.02 -20.11
N GLY A 347 -12.20 -6.65 -20.43
CA GLY A 347 -11.37 -6.31 -21.58
C GLY A 347 -12.12 -6.45 -22.90
N ILE A 348 -12.79 -7.58 -23.12
CA ILE A 348 -13.61 -7.82 -24.31
C ILE A 348 -14.76 -6.81 -24.39
N ALA A 349 -15.44 -6.51 -23.28
CA ALA A 349 -16.51 -5.52 -23.24
C ALA A 349 -16.04 -4.12 -23.67
N ARG A 350 -14.83 -3.71 -23.26
CA ARG A 350 -14.21 -2.44 -23.71
C ARG A 350 -13.98 -2.45 -25.22
N ILE A 351 -13.56 -3.57 -25.80
CA ILE A 351 -13.36 -3.70 -27.25
C ILE A 351 -14.69 -3.62 -27.99
N CYS A 352 -15.70 -4.39 -27.58
CA CYS A 352 -17.04 -4.32 -28.14
C CYS A 352 -17.60 -2.89 -28.07
N TYR A 353 -17.40 -2.19 -26.94
CA TYR A 353 -17.80 -0.78 -26.81
C TYR A 353 -17.09 0.13 -27.81
N ALA A 354 -15.78 -0.01 -27.98
CA ALA A 354 -14.99 0.77 -28.94
C ALA A 354 -15.44 0.51 -30.39
N GLN A 355 -15.86 -0.73 -30.68
CA GLN A 355 -16.44 -1.14 -31.96
C GLN A 355 -17.95 -0.81 -32.11
N LYS A 356 -18.53 -0.11 -31.13
CA LYS A 356 -19.97 0.26 -31.08
C LYS A 356 -20.93 -0.94 -31.03
N GLN A 357 -20.44 -2.13 -30.67
CA GLN A 357 -21.24 -3.33 -30.38
C GLN A 357 -21.81 -3.24 -28.96
N TYR A 358 -22.77 -2.34 -28.76
CA TYR A 358 -23.25 -1.99 -27.41
C TYR A 358 -23.95 -3.14 -26.67
N SER A 359 -24.66 -4.01 -27.39
CA SER A 359 -25.33 -5.18 -26.78
C SER A 359 -24.31 -6.17 -26.20
N ASP A 360 -23.28 -6.49 -26.98
CA ASP A 360 -22.23 -7.42 -26.57
C ASP A 360 -21.40 -6.83 -25.42
N ALA A 361 -21.09 -5.52 -25.50
CA ALA A 361 -20.40 -4.83 -24.41
C ALA A 361 -21.18 -4.92 -23.08
N LEU A 362 -22.51 -4.73 -23.11
CA LEU A 362 -23.37 -4.88 -21.94
C LEU A 362 -23.33 -6.30 -21.37
N ASP A 363 -23.48 -7.33 -22.22
CA ASP A 363 -23.43 -8.74 -21.80
C ASP A 363 -22.08 -9.07 -21.14
N TYR A 364 -20.96 -8.70 -21.77
CA TYR A 364 -19.65 -8.97 -21.22
C TYR A 364 -19.35 -8.21 -19.91
N TYR A 365 -19.76 -6.94 -19.78
CA TYR A 365 -19.64 -6.24 -18.49
C TYR A 365 -20.48 -6.90 -17.39
N GLN A 366 -21.68 -7.40 -17.72
CA GLN A 366 -22.54 -8.11 -16.77
C GLN A 366 -21.94 -9.45 -16.34
N ARG A 367 -21.35 -10.21 -17.26
CA ARG A 367 -20.62 -11.46 -16.94
C ARG A 367 -19.41 -11.19 -16.04
N SER A 368 -18.67 -10.11 -16.31
CA SER A 368 -17.56 -9.68 -15.44
C SER A 368 -18.06 -9.38 -14.01
N LEU A 369 -19.13 -8.61 -13.86
CA LEU A 369 -19.74 -8.32 -12.55
C LEU A 369 -20.25 -9.58 -11.84
N ALA A 370 -20.83 -10.53 -12.57
CA ALA A 370 -21.33 -11.77 -11.99
C ALA A 370 -20.22 -12.58 -11.32
N ILE A 371 -19.06 -12.71 -11.98
CA ILE A 371 -17.88 -13.38 -11.40
C ILE A 371 -17.33 -12.57 -10.21
N GLN A 372 -17.18 -11.25 -10.35
CA GLN A 372 -16.67 -10.41 -9.27
C GLN A 372 -17.54 -10.50 -8.01
N LYS A 373 -18.88 -10.55 -8.14
CA LYS A 373 -19.81 -10.69 -7.01
C LYS A 373 -19.68 -12.02 -6.26
N GLN A 374 -19.15 -13.07 -6.91
CA GLN A 374 -18.92 -14.36 -6.25
C GLN A 374 -17.64 -14.36 -5.40
N HIS A 375 -16.65 -13.52 -5.73
CA HIS A 375 -15.31 -13.59 -5.15
C HIS A 375 -14.90 -12.36 -4.34
N LEU A 376 -15.57 -11.22 -4.51
CA LEU A 376 -15.14 -9.93 -3.96
C LEU A 376 -16.24 -9.30 -3.09
N PRO A 377 -15.88 -8.53 -2.05
CA PRO A 377 -16.82 -7.70 -1.32
C PRO A 377 -17.60 -6.76 -2.23
N SER A 378 -18.84 -6.42 -1.86
CA SER A 378 -19.74 -5.58 -2.68
C SER A 378 -19.22 -4.16 -2.93
N ASN A 379 -18.24 -3.69 -2.16
CA ASN A 379 -17.57 -2.40 -2.30
C ASN A 379 -16.18 -2.52 -2.94
N HIS A 380 -15.82 -3.64 -3.57
CA HIS A 380 -14.50 -3.78 -4.18
C HIS A 380 -14.33 -2.84 -5.40
N PRO A 381 -13.23 -2.07 -5.53
CA PRO A 381 -13.01 -1.11 -6.63
C PRO A 381 -13.17 -1.69 -8.04
N TYR A 382 -12.85 -2.97 -8.24
CA TYR A 382 -13.05 -3.67 -9.52
C TYR A 382 -14.51 -3.77 -9.98
N MET A 383 -15.49 -3.64 -9.09
CA MET A 383 -16.90 -3.54 -9.50
C MET A 383 -17.22 -2.15 -10.08
N ALA A 384 -16.55 -1.10 -9.60
CA ALA A 384 -16.76 0.27 -10.04
C ALA A 384 -16.36 0.49 -11.51
N ILE A 385 -15.33 -0.20 -12.00
CA ILE A 385 -14.91 -0.11 -13.41
C ILE A 385 -15.95 -0.69 -14.37
N ASN A 386 -16.60 -1.80 -14.00
CA ASN A 386 -17.67 -2.40 -14.79
C ASN A 386 -18.93 -1.53 -14.79
N HIS A 387 -19.32 -0.99 -13.64
CA HIS A 387 -20.42 -0.02 -13.59
C HIS A 387 -20.14 1.22 -14.44
N THR A 388 -18.90 1.72 -14.46
CA THR A 388 -18.52 2.83 -15.36
C THR A 388 -18.74 2.43 -16.82
N GLY A 389 -18.24 1.27 -17.24
CA GLY A 389 -18.39 0.78 -18.61
C GLY A 389 -19.86 0.57 -19.03
N ILE A 390 -20.69 0.02 -18.14
CA ILE A 390 -22.15 -0.09 -18.38
C ILE A 390 -22.79 1.30 -18.50
N GLY A 391 -22.38 2.24 -17.65
CA GLY A 391 -22.81 3.64 -17.74
C GLY A 391 -22.43 4.28 -19.07
N ASP A 392 -21.22 4.03 -19.57
CA ASP A 392 -20.74 4.50 -20.86
C ASP A 392 -21.56 3.92 -22.02
N VAL A 393 -21.91 2.63 -21.96
CA VAL A 393 -22.81 2.01 -22.95
C VAL A 393 -24.18 2.67 -22.93
N TYR A 394 -24.80 2.82 -21.75
CA TYR A 394 -26.13 3.43 -21.65
C TYR A 394 -26.13 4.90 -22.09
N ARG A 395 -25.06 5.65 -21.83
CA ARG A 395 -24.89 7.03 -22.34
C ARG A 395 -24.87 7.02 -23.86
N SER A 396 -24.10 6.14 -24.48
CA SER A 396 -23.97 6.06 -25.95
C SER A 396 -25.28 5.70 -26.66
N VAL A 397 -26.16 4.92 -26.03
CA VAL A 397 -27.47 4.55 -26.59
C VAL A 397 -28.62 5.47 -26.12
N GLY A 398 -28.31 6.61 -25.50
CA GLY A 398 -29.31 7.62 -25.09
C GLY A 398 -30.14 7.26 -23.84
N LYS A 399 -29.79 6.20 -23.11
CA LYS A 399 -30.48 5.77 -21.88
C LYS A 399 -29.89 6.47 -20.64
N TYR A 400 -30.00 7.80 -20.59
CA TYR A 400 -29.28 8.64 -19.63
C TYR A 400 -29.58 8.32 -18.15
N GLN A 401 -30.81 7.97 -17.79
CA GLN A 401 -31.15 7.62 -16.42
C GLN A 401 -30.41 6.34 -15.95
N LEU A 402 -30.31 5.33 -16.82
CA LEU A 402 -29.58 4.10 -16.54
C LEU A 402 -28.07 4.36 -16.47
N ALA A 403 -27.56 5.27 -17.30
CA ALA A 403 -26.17 5.73 -17.23
C ALA A 403 -25.87 6.41 -15.88
N MET A 404 -26.73 7.35 -15.45
CA MET A 404 -26.58 8.05 -14.17
C MET A 404 -26.58 7.08 -12.99
N ASN A 405 -27.51 6.12 -12.97
CA ASN A 405 -27.58 5.12 -11.91
C ASN A 405 -26.26 4.33 -11.81
N ASN A 406 -25.70 3.89 -12.94
CA ASN A 406 -24.45 3.14 -12.96
C ASN A 406 -23.23 3.99 -12.56
N TYR A 407 -23.14 5.24 -13.00
CA TYR A 407 -22.07 6.14 -12.55
C TYR A 407 -22.14 6.44 -11.06
N LYS A 408 -23.35 6.62 -10.51
CA LYS A 408 -23.54 6.79 -9.05
C LYS A 408 -23.11 5.54 -8.29
N THR A 409 -23.53 4.35 -8.72
CA THR A 409 -23.07 3.10 -8.09
C THR A 409 -21.54 2.97 -8.12
N SER A 410 -20.91 3.30 -9.25
CA SER A 410 -19.44 3.32 -9.36
C SER A 410 -18.79 4.33 -8.39
N PHE A 411 -19.34 5.54 -8.31
CA PHE A 411 -18.90 6.59 -7.39
C PHE A 411 -19.02 6.14 -5.93
N ASP A 412 -20.15 5.58 -5.52
CA ASP A 412 -20.40 5.13 -4.15
C ASP A 412 -19.45 3.99 -3.75
N ILE A 413 -19.17 3.05 -4.67
CA ILE A 413 -18.18 1.99 -4.45
C ILE A 413 -16.80 2.60 -4.21
N ARG A 414 -16.36 3.53 -5.08
CA ARG A 414 -15.05 4.20 -4.97
C ARG A 414 -14.92 5.01 -3.69
N MET A 415 -15.94 5.77 -3.32
CA MET A 415 -15.97 6.55 -2.07
C MET A 415 -15.85 5.67 -0.82
N LYS A 416 -16.41 4.45 -0.85
CA LYS A 416 -16.33 3.50 0.28
C LYS A 416 -15.04 2.69 0.34
N SER A 417 -14.28 2.64 -0.76
CA SER A 417 -13.13 1.73 -0.90
C SER A 417 -11.79 2.42 -1.09
N LEU A 418 -11.79 3.72 -1.39
CA LEU A 418 -10.59 4.48 -1.72
C LEU A 418 -10.44 5.69 -0.80
N PRO A 419 -9.20 6.17 -0.57
CA PRO A 419 -8.96 7.42 0.14
C PRO A 419 -9.67 8.61 -0.53
N PRO A 420 -10.09 9.64 0.21
CA PRO A 420 -10.91 10.74 -0.33
C PRO A 420 -10.30 11.49 -1.53
N GLN A 421 -8.97 11.54 -1.65
CA GLN A 421 -8.25 12.20 -2.75
C GLN A 421 -7.80 11.23 -3.85
N HIS A 422 -8.29 9.99 -3.87
CA HIS A 422 -7.87 9.02 -4.89
C HIS A 422 -8.34 9.43 -6.29
N GLN A 423 -7.45 9.32 -7.29
CA GLN A 423 -7.72 9.74 -8.67
C GLN A 423 -8.99 9.12 -9.29
N ASP A 424 -9.33 7.89 -8.93
CA ASP A 424 -10.53 7.21 -9.45
C ASP A 424 -11.84 7.88 -9.01
N ILE A 425 -11.85 8.57 -7.87
CA ILE A 425 -13.00 9.41 -7.44
C ILE A 425 -13.12 10.59 -8.40
N GLY A 426 -12.00 11.21 -8.79
CA GLY A 426 -11.95 12.23 -9.85
C GLY A 426 -12.51 11.71 -11.17
N SER A 427 -12.16 10.47 -11.55
CA SER A 427 -12.70 9.82 -12.75
C SER A 427 -14.21 9.61 -12.70
N SER A 428 -14.77 9.27 -11.53
CA SER A 428 -16.22 9.20 -11.37
C SER A 428 -16.91 10.55 -11.54
N TYR A 429 -16.36 11.63 -10.98
CA TYR A 429 -16.88 12.98 -11.21
C TYR A 429 -16.81 13.36 -12.68
N LYS A 430 -15.71 13.03 -13.38
CA LYS A 430 -15.59 13.24 -14.84
C LYS A 430 -16.68 12.48 -15.61
N SER A 431 -16.95 11.21 -15.29
CA SER A 431 -18.01 10.43 -15.94
C SER A 431 -19.40 11.04 -15.75
N ILE A 432 -19.71 11.55 -14.55
CA ILE A 432 -20.97 12.23 -14.25
C ILE A 432 -21.04 13.57 -15.00
N GLY A 433 -19.98 14.36 -15.01
CA GLY A 433 -19.89 15.61 -15.76
C GLY A 433 -20.11 15.41 -17.27
N LEU A 434 -19.52 14.35 -17.84
CA LEU A 434 -19.70 13.98 -19.24
C LEU A 434 -21.14 13.56 -19.56
N LEU A 435 -21.84 12.94 -18.63
CA LEU A 435 -23.27 12.64 -18.80
C LEU A 435 -24.11 13.91 -18.84
N TYR A 436 -23.88 14.86 -17.93
CA TYR A 436 -24.54 16.16 -17.95
C TYR A 436 -24.23 16.95 -19.23
N GLU A 437 -22.98 16.95 -19.70
CA GLU A 437 -22.62 17.58 -20.97
C GLU A 437 -23.38 16.94 -22.15
N THR A 438 -23.52 15.60 -22.15
CA THR A 438 -24.27 14.86 -23.17
C THR A 438 -25.76 15.22 -23.17
N MET A 439 -26.32 15.52 -22.00
CA MET A 439 -27.69 16.01 -21.83
C MET A 439 -27.85 17.52 -22.08
N ASN A 440 -26.79 18.20 -22.50
CA ASN A 440 -26.71 19.66 -22.67
C ASN A 440 -26.92 20.49 -21.39
N ASN A 441 -26.72 19.87 -20.23
CA ASN A 441 -26.77 20.53 -18.91
C ASN A 441 -25.37 21.03 -18.55
N LEU A 442 -24.94 22.10 -19.23
CA LEU A 442 -23.56 22.57 -19.22
C LEU A 442 -23.10 23.14 -17.87
N LYS A 443 -24.01 23.71 -17.07
CA LYS A 443 -23.67 24.28 -15.74
C LYS A 443 -23.27 23.17 -14.76
N GLU A 444 -24.08 22.12 -14.71
CA GLU A 444 -23.85 20.92 -13.90
C GLU A 444 -22.59 20.19 -14.38
N ALA A 445 -22.42 20.04 -15.71
CA ALA A 445 -21.20 19.46 -16.27
C ALA A 445 -19.93 20.19 -15.79
N LEU A 446 -19.94 21.52 -15.82
CA LEU A 446 -18.83 22.35 -15.36
C LEU A 446 -18.55 22.17 -13.86
N GLU A 447 -19.59 22.09 -13.03
CA GLU A 447 -19.44 21.86 -11.59
C GLU A 447 -18.73 20.51 -11.30
N TYR A 448 -19.18 19.45 -11.97
CA TYR A 448 -18.60 18.12 -11.82
C TYR A 448 -17.18 18.04 -12.37
N TYR A 449 -16.89 18.70 -13.49
CA TYR A 449 -15.52 18.77 -13.99
C TYR A 449 -14.57 19.53 -13.07
N LYS A 450 -15.01 20.61 -12.43
CA LYS A 450 -14.21 21.31 -11.40
C LYS A 450 -13.92 20.43 -10.18
N LYS A 451 -14.90 19.63 -9.73
CA LYS A 451 -14.69 18.63 -8.67
C LYS A 451 -13.64 17.58 -9.07
N ALA A 452 -13.70 17.07 -10.30
CA ALA A 452 -12.70 16.16 -10.83
C ALA A 452 -11.30 16.81 -10.90
N GLU A 453 -11.21 18.05 -11.39
CA GLU A 453 -9.96 18.81 -11.46
C GLU A 453 -9.31 19.01 -10.08
N SER A 454 -10.11 19.35 -9.06
CA SER A 454 -9.61 19.51 -7.69
C SER A 454 -8.93 18.23 -7.18
N ILE A 455 -9.54 17.06 -7.40
CA ILE A 455 -8.95 15.78 -7.00
C ILE A 455 -7.69 15.49 -7.82
N TYR A 456 -7.72 15.64 -9.14
CA TYR A 456 -6.57 15.35 -9.98
C TYR A 456 -5.37 16.25 -9.67
N ARG A 457 -5.58 17.54 -9.36
CA ARG A 457 -4.50 18.47 -8.97
C ARG A 457 -3.87 18.14 -7.62
N GLN A 458 -4.64 17.55 -6.69
CA GLN A 458 -4.14 17.13 -5.38
C GLN A 458 -3.42 15.77 -5.43
N SER A 459 -3.79 14.90 -6.36
CA SER A 459 -3.32 13.51 -6.41
C SER A 459 -2.28 13.21 -7.48
N LEU A 460 -2.17 14.05 -8.52
CA LEU A 460 -1.36 13.79 -9.70
C LEU A 460 -0.45 14.98 -10.02
N SER A 461 0.65 14.70 -10.73
CA SER A 461 1.52 15.76 -11.24
C SER A 461 0.80 16.60 -12.29
N ALA A 462 1.19 17.87 -12.42
CA ALA A 462 0.56 18.80 -13.37
C ALA A 462 0.62 18.33 -14.84
N GLN A 463 1.58 17.47 -15.19
CA GLN A 463 1.76 16.92 -16.53
C GLN A 463 0.96 15.63 -16.78
N HIS A 464 0.26 15.10 -15.77
CA HIS A 464 -0.49 13.87 -15.92
C HIS A 464 -1.66 14.02 -16.90
N SER A 465 -1.89 13.01 -17.77
CA SER A 465 -2.92 13.05 -18.83
C SER A 465 -4.29 13.48 -18.31
N ASN A 466 -4.73 12.92 -17.19
CA ASN A 466 -6.03 13.25 -16.57
C ASN A 466 -6.17 14.75 -16.21
N VAL A 467 -5.10 15.40 -15.74
CA VAL A 467 -5.09 16.84 -15.40
C VAL A 467 -5.20 17.67 -16.68
N VAL A 468 -4.49 17.27 -17.73
CA VAL A 468 -4.53 17.96 -19.03
C VAL A 468 -5.89 17.78 -19.71
N GLU A 469 -6.46 16.58 -19.68
CA GLU A 469 -7.76 16.26 -20.26
C GLU A 469 -8.90 16.99 -19.56
N ILE A 470 -8.93 16.98 -18.22
CA ILE A 470 -10.03 17.65 -17.50
C ILE A 470 -10.01 19.16 -17.75
N ALA A 471 -8.82 19.77 -17.88
CA ALA A 471 -8.70 21.18 -18.21
C ALA A 471 -9.27 21.48 -19.62
N LYS A 472 -9.04 20.60 -20.59
CA LYS A 472 -9.64 20.71 -21.94
C LYS A 472 -11.16 20.55 -21.90
N ASP A 473 -11.66 19.58 -21.12
CA ASP A 473 -13.10 19.38 -20.95
C ASP A 473 -13.78 20.62 -20.32
N ILE A 474 -13.16 21.20 -19.29
CA ILE A 474 -13.62 22.45 -18.65
C ILE A 474 -13.64 23.60 -19.66
N GLN A 475 -12.57 23.80 -20.41
CA GLN A 475 -12.49 24.86 -21.44
C GLN A 475 -13.57 24.68 -22.51
N ARG A 476 -13.79 23.44 -22.98
CA ARG A 476 -14.85 23.09 -23.94
C ARG A 476 -16.24 23.43 -23.42
N VAL A 477 -16.55 23.09 -22.17
CA VAL A 477 -17.86 23.41 -21.57
C VAL A 477 -18.03 24.93 -21.39
N ILE A 478 -16.98 25.63 -20.94
CA ILE A 478 -17.01 27.10 -20.81
C ILE A 478 -17.26 27.77 -22.16
N SER A 479 -16.66 27.29 -23.25
CA SER A 479 -16.90 27.87 -24.57
C SER A 479 -18.31 27.64 -25.09
N LYS A 480 -18.99 26.55 -24.68
CA LYS A 480 -20.40 26.29 -25.02
C LYS A 480 -21.39 27.09 -24.17
N LEU A 481 -20.95 27.59 -23.01
CA LEU A 481 -21.75 28.44 -22.12
C LEU A 481 -21.72 29.92 -22.49
N LYS A 482 -20.71 30.34 -23.26
CA LYS A 482 -20.60 31.67 -23.87
C LYS A 482 -21.41 31.70 -25.16
#